data_AF-A0AAD9CGJ8-F1
#
_entry.id   AF-A0AAD9CGJ8-F1
#
_cell.length_a   1.000
_cell.length_b   1.000
_cell.length_c   1.000
_cell.angle_alpha   90.00
_cell.angle_beta   90.00
_cell.angle_gamma   90.00
#
_symmetry.space_group_name_H-M   'P 1'
#
loop_
_entity.id
_entity.type
_entity.pdbx_description
1 polymer ?
#
loop_
_entity_poly.entity_id
_entity_poly.type
_entity_poly.pdbx_seq_one_letter_code
_entity_poly.pdbx_strand_id
1 'polypeptide(L)'
;MKLTALLIACSSLMFGSLGKPQFPEREKDPKFWNMWAQRTLENALSLQSLNTNKAMNLILFLGDGMGIPTVTAARILKGQLNGQSGEETQLEMDKFPFVSLAKTYNTNAQVPDSAGTATAYLCGVKANEGTVGVSAAAVRTQCNTTQGNEVTSILRWAKEAGRSVGIVTTTRVNHATPSASYAHSVDRDWYSDNEMPAEALRDGCKDIARQLFENIPNIDVIMGGGRKYMFPKNKSDVEYPNVLKHSGTRKDGRNLVEEWTDRMKDKKGYYVWNKKQLLSLNPNNVNYLLGLFEPADLPYDLERNSETDPSLTEMVEVAIKILRKNPRGFYLLVEGGRIDHGHHEGKAKQALHETVEMDRAIGRADLLTSVHDTMTVVTLIILMCSTSGVTQGEETPYLVWPRCSVILTRSPSPPSYMGTDQVTNLSTERGKMSPLSITRITTTRPRPLRAADLRPVLSSIAALLTVTRILC
;
A
#
# COMPACT_ATOMS: atom_id res chain seq x y z
N MET A 1 61.17 47.09 -22.16
CA MET A 1 60.44 47.54 -23.38
C MET A 1 59.31 46.54 -23.60
N LYS A 2 58.06 46.93 -23.26
CA LYS A 2 56.95 47.21 -24.21
C LYS A 2 56.50 45.94 -24.97
N LEU A 3 55.23 45.55 -25.08
CA LEU A 3 53.94 46.13 -24.71
C LEU A 3 52.88 45.01 -24.82
N THR A 4 51.80 45.17 -24.08
CA THR A 4 50.48 44.54 -24.16
C THR A 4 49.87 44.47 -25.58
N ALA A 5 49.07 43.43 -25.85
CA ALA A 5 47.91 43.52 -26.74
C ALA A 5 46.84 42.48 -26.34
N LEU A 6 45.74 43.02 -25.80
CA LEU A 6 44.45 42.39 -25.55
C LEU A 6 43.72 42.22 -26.90
N LEU A 7 43.06 41.09 -27.13
CA LEU A 7 41.98 40.99 -28.13
C LEU A 7 40.82 40.19 -27.52
N ILE A 8 39.74 40.93 -27.27
CA ILE A 8 38.40 40.48 -26.89
C ILE A 8 37.53 40.48 -28.16
N ALA A 9 36.50 39.60 -28.17
CA ALA A 9 35.41 39.41 -29.16
C ALA A 9 35.65 38.22 -30.12
N CYS A 10 34.72 37.30 -30.37
CA CYS A 10 33.27 37.31 -30.20
C CYS A 10 32.74 35.86 -30.11
N SER A 11 31.84 35.63 -29.16
CA SER A 11 30.54 34.95 -29.31
C SER A 11 30.35 33.95 -30.46
N SER A 12 30.20 32.67 -30.12
CA SER A 12 29.14 31.83 -30.71
C SER A 12 28.78 30.72 -29.74
N LEU A 13 27.64 30.94 -29.08
CA LEU A 13 26.87 29.91 -28.42
C LEU A 13 26.59 28.79 -29.41
N MET A 14 27.23 27.65 -29.23
CA MET A 14 26.62 26.38 -29.60
C MET A 14 25.93 25.85 -28.36
N PHE A 15 24.74 26.37 -28.09
CA PHE A 15 23.68 25.61 -27.43
C PHE A 15 23.43 24.40 -28.34
N GLY A 16 24.21 23.34 -28.12
CA GLY A 16 23.97 22.04 -28.71
C GLY A 16 22.59 21.59 -28.27
N SER A 17 21.66 21.57 -29.23
CA SER A 17 20.41 20.84 -29.25
C SER A 17 20.28 19.87 -28.07
N LEU A 18 19.29 20.11 -27.20
CA LEU A 18 18.68 19.09 -26.35
C LEU A 18 18.23 17.94 -27.27
N GLY A 19 19.15 17.01 -27.54
CA GLY A 19 18.88 15.82 -28.31
C GLY A 19 17.76 15.06 -27.61
N LYS A 20 16.76 14.64 -28.39
CA LYS A 20 15.72 13.71 -27.94
C LYS A 20 16.37 12.56 -27.15
N PRO A 21 15.76 12.04 -26.08
CA PRO A 21 16.24 10.82 -25.43
C PRO A 21 16.38 9.74 -26.51
N GLN A 22 17.62 9.43 -26.87
CA GLN A 22 17.91 8.42 -27.88
C GLN A 22 17.97 7.09 -27.15
N PHE A 23 17.18 6.11 -27.61
CA PHE A 23 17.31 4.73 -27.14
C PHE A 23 18.80 4.35 -27.08
N PRO A 24 19.29 3.73 -25.99
CA PRO A 24 20.69 3.37 -25.89
C PRO A 24 21.13 2.60 -27.14
N GLU A 25 22.16 3.05 -27.86
CA GLU A 25 22.60 2.41 -29.13
C GLU A 25 22.84 0.89 -28.98
N ARG A 26 23.14 0.43 -27.75
CA ARG A 26 23.30 -0.98 -27.40
C ARG A 26 22.02 -1.80 -27.60
N GLU A 27 20.84 -1.21 -27.44
CA GLU A 27 19.55 -1.90 -27.63
C GLU A 27 19.28 -2.29 -29.08
N LYS A 28 19.99 -1.69 -30.04
CA LYS A 28 19.91 -2.08 -31.46
C LYS A 28 20.60 -3.43 -31.73
N ASP A 29 21.52 -3.85 -30.86
CA ASP A 29 22.20 -5.14 -30.97
C ASP A 29 21.38 -6.25 -30.29
N PRO A 30 20.91 -7.28 -31.00
CA PRO A 30 20.19 -8.40 -30.40
C PRO A 30 20.95 -9.09 -29.25
N LYS A 31 22.30 -9.03 -29.24
CA LYS A 31 23.10 -9.59 -28.15
C LYS A 31 22.83 -8.92 -26.81
N PHE A 32 22.49 -7.63 -26.81
CA PHE A 32 22.12 -6.90 -25.60
C PHE A 32 20.90 -7.56 -24.93
N TRP A 33 19.84 -7.80 -25.70
CA TRP A 33 18.61 -8.43 -25.21
C TRP A 33 18.83 -9.87 -24.76
N ASN A 34 19.60 -10.65 -25.53
CA ASN A 34 19.94 -12.03 -25.16
C ASN A 34 20.71 -12.09 -23.84
N MET A 35 21.67 -11.17 -23.63
CA MET A 35 22.44 -11.10 -22.38
C MET A 35 21.55 -10.71 -21.19
N TRP A 36 20.62 -9.77 -21.37
CA TRP A 36 19.65 -9.42 -20.33
C TRP A 36 18.73 -10.59 -19.98
N ALA A 37 18.19 -11.27 -20.99
CA ALA A 37 17.35 -12.46 -20.78
C ALA A 37 18.11 -13.58 -20.04
N GLN A 38 19.38 -13.81 -20.39
CA GLN A 38 20.23 -14.79 -19.71
C GLN A 38 20.44 -14.43 -18.23
N ARG A 39 20.70 -13.16 -17.91
CA ARG A 39 20.82 -12.68 -16.52
C ARG A 39 19.51 -12.84 -15.75
N THR A 40 18.37 -12.51 -16.36
CA THR A 40 17.06 -12.70 -15.73
C THR A 40 16.78 -14.17 -15.45
N LEU A 41 17.15 -15.07 -16.36
CA LEU A 41 17.02 -16.52 -16.16
C LEU A 41 17.95 -17.01 -15.04
N GLU A 42 19.21 -16.57 -15.00
CA GLU A 42 20.16 -16.90 -13.92
C GLU A 42 19.64 -16.44 -12.55
N ASN A 43 19.11 -15.22 -12.45
CA ASN A 43 18.48 -14.72 -11.24
C ASN A 43 17.27 -15.57 -10.85
N ALA A 44 16.41 -15.95 -11.80
CA ALA A 44 15.25 -16.80 -11.53
C ALA A 44 15.66 -18.20 -11.04
N LEU A 45 16.72 -18.78 -11.60
CA LEU A 45 17.26 -20.07 -11.17
C LEU A 45 17.92 -19.99 -9.78
N SER A 46 18.48 -18.84 -9.40
CA SER A 46 19.02 -18.65 -8.05
C SER A 46 17.93 -18.67 -6.95
N LEU A 47 16.67 -18.39 -7.30
CA LEU A 47 15.53 -18.37 -6.38
C LEU A 47 14.97 -19.76 -6.05
N GLN A 48 15.59 -20.85 -6.53
CA GLN A 48 15.13 -22.22 -6.28
C GLN A 48 15.18 -22.61 -4.79
N SER A 49 16.08 -22.02 -4.00
CA SER A 49 16.09 -22.16 -2.54
C SER A 49 15.17 -21.12 -1.90
N LEU A 50 13.96 -21.54 -1.55
CA LEU A 50 12.99 -20.67 -0.87
C LEU A 50 13.39 -20.40 0.58
N ASN A 51 13.25 -19.15 1.03
CA ASN A 51 13.31 -18.84 2.45
C ASN A 51 12.04 -19.39 3.14
N THR A 52 12.20 -20.48 3.90
CA THR A 52 11.13 -21.10 4.69
C THR A 52 11.17 -20.72 6.17
N ASN A 53 12.01 -19.75 6.56
CA ASN A 53 12.10 -19.29 7.93
C ASN A 53 10.81 -18.56 8.34
N LYS A 54 10.53 -18.57 9.65
CA LYS A 54 9.42 -17.78 10.20
C LYS A 54 9.79 -16.30 10.18
N ALA A 55 8.95 -15.47 9.55
CA ALA A 55 9.13 -14.02 9.57
C ALA A 55 9.07 -13.46 11.01
N MET A 56 10.14 -12.78 11.40
CA MET A 56 10.23 -11.97 12.60
C MET A 56 9.60 -10.60 12.36
N ASN A 57 9.78 -10.01 11.18
CA ASN A 57 9.21 -8.71 10.86
C ASN A 57 8.27 -8.82 9.67
N LEU A 58 7.20 -8.03 9.69
CA LEU A 58 6.23 -7.92 8.61
C LEU A 58 6.08 -6.45 8.23
N ILE A 59 6.33 -6.11 6.98
CA ILE A 59 6.09 -4.76 6.45
C ILE A 59 5.11 -4.87 5.28
N LEU A 60 3.98 -4.19 5.39
CA LEU A 60 3.01 -4.07 4.32
C LEU A 60 3.06 -2.65 3.76
N PHE A 61 3.54 -2.51 2.53
CA PHE A 61 3.42 -1.29 1.74
C PHE A 61 2.14 -1.35 0.91
N LEU A 62 1.33 -0.31 1.02
CA LEU A 62 0.06 -0.16 0.34
C LEU A 62 0.07 1.12 -0.50
N GLY A 63 0.05 0.97 -1.82
CA GLY A 63 -0.21 2.09 -2.73
C GLY A 63 -1.70 2.24 -2.97
N ASP A 64 -2.34 3.23 -2.35
CA ASP A 64 -3.78 3.45 -2.53
C ASP A 64 -4.04 3.97 -3.95
N GLY A 65 -4.98 3.39 -4.68
CA GLY A 65 -5.21 3.71 -6.10
C GLY A 65 -4.06 3.32 -7.07
N MET A 66 -3.01 2.63 -6.60
CA MET A 66 -1.81 2.35 -7.39
C MET A 66 -1.99 1.15 -8.34
N GLY A 67 -2.83 1.25 -9.37
CA GLY A 67 -3.00 0.17 -10.35
C GLY A 67 -1.72 -0.17 -11.15
N ILE A 68 -1.73 -1.28 -11.90
CA ILE A 68 -0.63 -1.66 -12.81
C ILE A 68 -0.22 -0.52 -13.77
N PRO A 69 -1.16 0.26 -14.34
CA PRO A 69 -0.79 1.43 -15.16
C PRO A 69 -0.02 2.50 -14.37
N THR A 70 -0.39 2.75 -13.12
CA THR A 70 0.28 3.71 -12.22
C THR A 70 1.71 3.25 -11.93
N VAL A 71 1.92 1.96 -11.63
CA VAL A 71 3.26 1.39 -11.42
C VAL A 71 4.14 1.59 -12.66
N THR A 72 3.61 1.31 -13.86
CA THR A 72 4.37 1.44 -15.11
C THR A 72 4.70 2.89 -15.45
N ALA A 73 3.75 3.80 -15.27
CA ALA A 73 3.98 5.23 -15.48
C ALA A 73 4.99 5.81 -14.48
N ALA A 74 4.94 5.37 -13.22
CA ALA A 74 5.87 5.80 -12.19
C ALA A 74 7.29 5.27 -12.45
N ARG A 75 7.43 4.05 -13.00
CA ARG A 75 8.71 3.50 -13.47
C ARG A 75 9.36 4.41 -14.51
N ILE A 76 8.60 4.77 -15.55
CA ILE A 76 9.05 5.67 -16.61
C ILE A 76 9.45 7.02 -16.02
N LEU A 77 8.59 7.60 -15.17
CA LEU A 77 8.87 8.86 -14.50
C LEU A 77 10.16 8.78 -13.66
N LYS A 78 10.35 7.74 -12.84
CA LYS A 78 11.55 7.55 -12.01
C LYS A 78 12.81 7.52 -12.86
N GLY A 79 12.78 6.84 -14.00
CA GLY A 79 13.91 6.82 -14.92
C GLY A 79 14.21 8.19 -15.51
N GLN A 80 13.19 8.88 -16.01
CA GLN A 80 13.35 10.23 -16.59
C GLN A 80 13.85 11.26 -15.58
N LEU A 81 13.38 11.19 -14.32
CA LEU A 81 13.90 12.02 -13.23
C LEU A 81 15.38 11.76 -12.93
N ASN A 82 15.88 10.56 -13.25
CA ASN A 82 17.28 10.18 -13.12
C ASN A 82 18.10 10.36 -14.43
N GLY A 83 17.54 11.04 -15.44
CA GLY A 83 18.21 11.28 -16.73
C GLY A 83 18.28 10.05 -17.65
N GLN A 84 17.48 9.01 -17.39
CA GLN A 84 17.34 7.80 -18.21
C GLN A 84 16.14 7.92 -19.18
N SER A 85 15.94 6.96 -20.09
CA SER A 85 14.78 7.01 -21.01
C SER A 85 13.45 6.78 -20.28
N GLY A 86 13.45 5.84 -19.33
CA GLY A 86 12.35 5.61 -18.40
C GLY A 86 11.93 4.16 -18.34
N GLU A 87 11.58 3.58 -19.49
CA GLU A 87 10.99 2.25 -19.61
C GLU A 87 11.88 1.13 -19.06
N GLU A 88 13.19 1.28 -19.17
CA GLU A 88 14.20 0.32 -18.74
C GLU A 88 14.53 0.40 -17.24
N THR A 89 14.16 1.50 -16.58
CA THR A 89 14.42 1.70 -15.16
C THR A 89 13.62 0.68 -14.34
N GLN A 90 14.19 0.17 -13.25
CA GLN A 90 13.46 -0.65 -12.29
C GLN A 90 13.06 0.16 -11.06
N LEU A 91 11.80 0.01 -10.63
CA LEU A 91 11.36 0.42 -9.32
C LEU A 91 11.98 -0.50 -8.25
N GLU A 92 12.03 -0.06 -7.00
CA GLU A 92 12.43 -0.91 -5.87
C GLU A 92 11.45 -2.08 -5.71
N MET A 93 10.15 -1.84 -5.92
CA MET A 93 9.14 -2.90 -5.92
C MET A 93 9.29 -3.91 -7.08
N ASP A 94 9.92 -3.53 -8.21
CA ASP A 94 10.14 -4.44 -9.35
C ASP A 94 11.20 -5.51 -9.05
N LYS A 95 12.04 -5.28 -8.03
CA LYS A 95 13.10 -6.19 -7.62
C LYS A 95 12.57 -7.37 -6.79
N PHE A 96 11.29 -7.34 -6.41
CA PHE A 96 10.70 -8.39 -5.59
C PHE A 96 10.56 -9.69 -6.40
N PRO A 97 10.99 -10.84 -5.87
CA PRO A 97 11.05 -12.10 -6.62
C PRO A 97 9.68 -12.76 -6.85
N PHE A 98 8.66 -12.37 -6.10
CA PHE A 98 7.33 -12.97 -6.15
C PHE A 98 6.26 -11.94 -6.48
N VAL A 99 5.49 -12.21 -7.52
CA VAL A 99 4.38 -11.36 -7.97
C VAL A 99 3.10 -12.20 -8.00
N SER A 100 1.99 -11.58 -7.62
CA SER A 100 0.66 -12.18 -7.69
C SER A 100 -0.38 -11.12 -8.02
N LEU A 101 -1.53 -11.56 -8.52
CA LEU A 101 -2.68 -10.70 -8.78
C LEU A 101 -3.71 -10.85 -7.67
N ALA A 102 -4.24 -9.73 -7.20
CA ALA A 102 -5.27 -9.69 -6.16
C ALA A 102 -6.63 -9.32 -6.77
N LYS A 103 -7.70 -10.03 -6.35
CA LYS A 103 -9.09 -9.72 -6.77
C LYS A 103 -9.74 -8.79 -5.75
N THR A 104 -9.96 -7.53 -6.13
CA THR A 104 -10.25 -6.45 -5.18
C THR A 104 -11.73 -6.19 -4.87
N TYR A 105 -12.68 -6.81 -5.56
CA TYR A 105 -14.12 -6.57 -5.36
C TYR A 105 -14.56 -6.62 -3.87
N ASN A 106 -15.45 -5.72 -3.46
CA ASN A 106 -16.16 -5.79 -2.17
C ASN A 106 -17.33 -6.76 -2.25
N THR A 107 -17.90 -7.14 -1.11
CA THR A 107 -19.06 -8.04 -1.07
C THR A 107 -20.32 -7.47 -1.76
N ASN A 108 -20.43 -6.14 -1.81
CA ASN A 108 -21.55 -5.41 -2.41
C ASN A 108 -21.15 -4.49 -3.57
N ALA A 109 -19.88 -4.42 -3.97
CA ALA A 109 -19.41 -3.55 -5.05
C ALA A 109 -18.31 -4.21 -5.91
N GLN A 110 -18.44 -4.11 -7.23
CA GLN A 110 -17.46 -4.65 -8.18
C GLN A 110 -16.19 -3.80 -8.23
N VAL A 111 -16.38 -2.48 -8.34
CA VAL A 111 -15.33 -1.48 -8.11
C VAL A 111 -15.35 -1.16 -6.62
N PRO A 112 -14.28 -1.49 -5.88
CA PRO A 112 -14.29 -1.36 -4.44
C PRO A 112 -14.00 0.08 -3.98
N ASP A 113 -14.20 0.32 -2.68
CA ASP A 113 -13.61 1.49 -1.99
C ASP A 113 -12.42 1.08 -1.10
N SER A 114 -11.68 2.07 -0.58
CA SER A 114 -10.52 1.82 0.29
C SER A 114 -10.91 1.12 1.61
N ALA A 115 -12.11 1.36 2.15
CA ALA A 115 -12.48 0.85 3.48
C ALA A 115 -12.71 -0.66 3.48
N GLY A 116 -13.56 -1.16 2.58
CA GLY A 116 -13.83 -2.59 2.59
C GLY A 116 -12.68 -3.42 2.01
N THR A 117 -11.83 -2.83 1.15
CA THR A 117 -10.57 -3.47 0.73
C THR A 117 -9.54 -3.51 1.86
N ALA A 118 -9.41 -2.44 2.65
CA ALA A 118 -8.56 -2.42 3.83
C ALA A 118 -8.96 -3.47 4.86
N THR A 119 -10.25 -3.67 5.07
CA THR A 119 -10.76 -4.77 5.89
C THR A 119 -10.33 -6.14 5.33
N ALA A 120 -10.32 -6.31 3.99
CA ALA A 120 -9.86 -7.56 3.38
C ALA A 120 -8.38 -7.83 3.62
N TYR A 121 -7.47 -6.89 3.31
CA TYR A 121 -6.03 -7.15 3.39
C TYR A 121 -5.44 -6.99 4.79
N LEU A 122 -6.10 -6.27 5.71
CA LEU A 122 -5.65 -6.15 7.09
C LEU A 122 -6.32 -7.15 8.02
N CYS A 123 -7.58 -7.53 7.78
CA CYS A 123 -8.34 -8.43 8.66
C CYS A 123 -8.60 -9.82 8.06
N GLY A 124 -8.37 -10.02 6.76
CA GLY A 124 -8.59 -11.30 6.08
C GLY A 124 -10.05 -11.62 5.77
N VAL A 125 -10.93 -10.62 5.81
CA VAL A 125 -12.37 -10.77 5.56
C VAL A 125 -12.82 -9.68 4.59
N LYS A 126 -13.43 -10.07 3.45
CA LYS A 126 -14.05 -9.10 2.55
C LYS A 126 -15.27 -8.46 3.23
N ALA A 127 -15.41 -7.15 3.03
CA ALA A 127 -16.45 -6.35 3.66
C ALA A 127 -17.23 -5.50 2.65
N ASN A 128 -18.26 -4.81 3.14
CA ASN A 128 -19.06 -3.89 2.36
C ASN A 128 -18.30 -2.58 2.12
N GLU A 129 -18.62 -1.93 0.99
CA GLU A 129 -18.13 -0.60 0.66
C GLU A 129 -18.40 0.41 1.79
N GLY A 130 -17.41 1.22 2.14
CA GLY A 130 -17.52 2.28 3.13
C GLY A 130 -17.51 1.81 4.59
N THR A 131 -17.31 0.51 4.84
CA THR A 131 -17.20 -0.07 6.19
C THR A 131 -15.76 -0.47 6.51
N VAL A 132 -15.34 -0.27 7.76
CA VAL A 132 -13.96 -0.44 8.24
C VAL A 132 -13.94 -1.46 9.37
N GLY A 133 -13.16 -2.53 9.23
CA GLY A 133 -12.91 -3.49 10.30
C GLY A 133 -14.16 -4.26 10.76
N VAL A 134 -15.20 -4.33 9.93
CA VAL A 134 -16.44 -5.10 10.19
C VAL A 134 -16.75 -6.02 9.01
N SER A 135 -17.45 -7.12 9.28
CA SER A 135 -17.87 -8.08 8.25
C SER A 135 -18.96 -7.51 7.34
N ALA A 136 -19.23 -8.18 6.23
CA ALA A 136 -20.30 -7.81 5.29
C ALA A 136 -21.73 -7.93 5.86
N ALA A 137 -21.90 -8.46 7.09
CA ALA A 137 -23.18 -8.42 7.78
C ALA A 137 -23.49 -7.03 8.39
N ALA A 138 -22.48 -6.19 8.57
CA ALA A 138 -22.67 -4.82 9.01
C ALA A 138 -23.23 -3.95 7.86
N VAL A 139 -24.15 -3.05 8.18
CA VAL A 139 -24.82 -2.17 7.22
C VAL A 139 -24.23 -0.78 7.34
N ARG A 140 -23.75 -0.22 6.22
CA ARG A 140 -23.12 1.10 6.19
C ARG A 140 -24.04 2.13 6.87
N THR A 141 -23.45 2.99 7.70
CA THR A 141 -24.10 4.06 8.49
C THR A 141 -25.06 3.60 9.60
N GLN A 142 -25.31 2.30 9.79
CA GLN A 142 -26.19 1.78 10.84
C GLN A 142 -25.40 1.27 12.04
N CYS A 143 -25.23 2.16 13.04
CA CYS A 143 -24.37 1.90 14.21
C CYS A 143 -24.68 0.57 14.93
N ASN A 144 -25.97 0.27 15.13
CA ASN A 144 -26.44 -0.95 15.80
C ASN A 144 -26.03 -2.25 15.10
N THR A 145 -25.56 -2.21 13.85
CA THR A 145 -25.06 -3.38 13.11
C THR A 145 -23.55 -3.62 13.29
N THR A 146 -22.85 -2.77 14.06
CA THR A 146 -21.41 -2.92 14.33
C THR A 146 -21.15 -4.12 15.25
N GLN A 147 -21.91 -4.21 16.35
CA GLN A 147 -21.65 -5.17 17.42
C GLN A 147 -21.86 -6.62 16.94
N GLY A 148 -20.85 -7.46 17.18
CA GLY A 148 -20.84 -8.87 16.76
C GLY A 148 -20.33 -9.08 15.34
N ASN A 149 -20.08 -8.00 14.59
CA ASN A 149 -19.57 -8.04 13.22
C ASN A 149 -18.12 -7.55 13.11
N GLU A 150 -17.47 -7.20 14.22
CA GLU A 150 -16.08 -6.76 14.24
C GLU A 150 -15.13 -7.87 13.76
N VAL A 151 -14.14 -7.51 12.94
CA VAL A 151 -13.09 -8.44 12.46
C VAL A 151 -11.71 -7.95 12.85
N THR A 152 -10.90 -8.84 13.42
CA THR A 152 -9.60 -8.51 14.00
C THR A 152 -8.50 -8.36 12.94
N SER A 153 -7.75 -7.27 13.02
CA SER A 153 -6.65 -6.98 12.10
C SER A 153 -5.35 -7.72 12.43
N ILE A 154 -4.47 -7.87 11.44
CA ILE A 154 -3.09 -8.36 11.61
C ILE A 154 -2.27 -7.47 12.56
N LEU A 155 -2.56 -6.17 12.63
CA LEU A 155 -1.93 -5.27 13.58
C LEU A 155 -2.28 -5.66 15.02
N ARG A 156 -3.56 -5.94 15.30
CA ARG A 156 -4.01 -6.44 16.61
C ARG A 156 -3.37 -7.80 16.91
N TRP A 157 -3.37 -8.73 15.97
CA TRP A 157 -2.73 -10.05 16.12
C TRP A 157 -1.23 -9.95 16.44
N ALA A 158 -0.50 -9.08 15.73
CA ALA A 158 0.92 -8.85 15.97
C ALA A 158 1.16 -8.29 17.38
N LYS A 159 0.32 -7.33 17.81
CA LYS A 159 0.44 -6.74 19.14
C LYS A 159 0.16 -7.76 20.26
N GLU A 160 -0.87 -8.59 20.10
CA GLU A 160 -1.21 -9.66 21.05
C GLU A 160 -0.13 -10.75 21.12
N ALA A 161 0.59 -10.99 20.02
CA ALA A 161 1.77 -11.86 20.00
C ALA A 161 3.01 -11.24 20.69
N GLY A 162 2.91 -10.01 21.22
CA GLY A 162 3.98 -9.29 21.89
C GLY A 162 4.98 -8.62 20.93
N ARG A 163 4.64 -8.52 19.64
CA ARG A 163 5.43 -7.77 18.67
C ARG A 163 5.13 -6.27 18.79
N SER A 164 6.06 -5.43 18.35
CA SER A 164 5.79 -4.00 18.21
C SER A 164 5.00 -3.75 16.94
N VAL A 165 4.18 -2.70 16.92
CA VAL A 165 3.31 -2.41 15.77
C VAL A 165 3.34 -0.94 15.39
N GLY A 166 3.29 -0.66 14.09
CA GLY A 166 3.26 0.70 13.59
C GLY A 166 2.38 0.92 12.38
N ILE A 167 1.95 2.18 12.23
CA ILE A 167 1.18 2.71 11.10
C ILE A 167 1.89 3.97 10.61
N VAL A 168 2.20 4.01 9.33
CA VAL A 168 2.78 5.18 8.63
C VAL A 168 1.95 5.45 7.38
N THR A 169 1.50 6.68 7.18
CA THR A 169 0.71 7.05 6.00
C THR A 169 0.94 8.50 5.59
N THR A 170 0.75 8.82 4.31
CA THR A 170 0.66 10.21 3.82
C THR A 170 -0.75 10.80 3.92
N THR A 171 -1.75 10.03 4.39
CA THR A 171 -3.11 10.52 4.67
C THR A 171 -3.28 10.88 6.15
N ARG A 172 -4.47 11.35 6.52
CA ARG A 172 -4.88 11.37 7.92
C ARG A 172 -4.82 9.95 8.50
N VAL A 173 -4.30 9.77 9.72
CA VAL A 173 -4.21 8.42 10.35
C VAL A 173 -5.58 7.78 10.61
N ASN A 174 -6.65 8.56 10.50
CA ASN A 174 -8.06 8.14 10.59
C ASN A 174 -8.68 7.76 9.23
N HIS A 175 -7.91 7.80 8.13
CA HIS A 175 -8.40 7.42 6.81
C HIS A 175 -8.77 5.92 6.77
N ALA A 176 -9.51 5.51 5.74
CA ALA A 176 -10.02 4.14 5.60
C ALA A 176 -8.94 3.05 5.70
N THR A 177 -7.84 3.21 4.96
CA THR A 177 -6.70 2.27 4.96
C THR A 177 -6.07 2.08 6.34
N PRO A 178 -5.53 3.12 7.02
CA PRO A 178 -4.92 2.95 8.33
C PRO A 178 -5.95 2.55 9.38
N SER A 179 -7.18 3.08 9.32
CA SER A 179 -8.21 2.80 10.33
C SER A 179 -8.66 1.35 10.36
N ALA A 180 -8.70 0.62 9.24
CA ALA A 180 -9.00 -0.81 9.25
C ALA A 180 -7.99 -1.65 10.06
N SER A 181 -6.81 -1.10 10.39
CA SER A 181 -5.86 -1.76 11.28
C SER A 181 -6.27 -1.72 12.76
N TYR A 182 -7.17 -0.83 13.18
CA TYR A 182 -7.47 -0.63 14.60
C TYR A 182 -8.94 -0.34 14.92
N ALA A 183 -9.73 0.16 13.97
CA ALA A 183 -11.10 0.60 14.16
C ALA A 183 -12.10 -0.43 13.63
N HIS A 184 -13.29 -0.40 14.23
CA HIS A 184 -14.49 -1.08 13.79
C HIS A 184 -15.57 0.00 13.60
N SER A 185 -15.89 0.32 12.35
CA SER A 185 -16.86 1.37 12.01
C SER A 185 -17.69 0.97 10.81
N VAL A 186 -19.00 1.16 10.91
CA VAL A 186 -19.93 1.02 9.79
C VAL A 186 -19.89 2.19 8.82
N ASP A 187 -19.11 3.23 9.12
CA ASP A 187 -18.88 4.33 8.19
C ASP A 187 -17.44 4.83 8.29
N ARG A 188 -16.72 4.81 7.16
CA ARG A 188 -15.36 5.32 7.03
C ARG A 188 -15.27 6.84 7.27
N ASP A 189 -16.37 7.57 7.13
CA ASP A 189 -16.39 9.03 7.25
C ASP A 189 -16.52 9.53 8.69
N TRP A 190 -16.69 8.62 9.67
CA TRP A 190 -16.74 8.94 11.10
C TRP A 190 -15.34 9.18 11.69
N TYR A 191 -14.58 10.10 11.09
CA TYR A 191 -13.21 10.43 11.50
C TYR A 191 -13.14 10.92 12.95
N SER A 192 -14.03 11.84 13.32
CA SER A 192 -14.28 12.33 14.68
C SER A 192 -15.78 12.31 15.01
N ASP A 193 -16.12 12.61 16.25
CA ASP A 193 -17.52 12.76 16.71
C ASP A 193 -18.27 13.87 15.94
N ASN A 194 -17.55 14.80 15.31
CA ASN A 194 -18.16 15.86 14.50
C ASN A 194 -18.90 15.34 13.26
N GLU A 195 -18.39 14.28 12.63
CA GLU A 195 -18.94 13.69 11.41
C GLU A 195 -20.03 12.63 11.71
N MET A 196 -20.19 12.24 12.98
CA MET A 196 -21.14 11.20 13.37
C MET A 196 -22.57 11.75 13.52
N PRO A 197 -23.60 11.01 13.07
CA PRO A 197 -24.98 11.34 13.37
C PRO A 197 -25.25 11.17 14.88
N ALA A 198 -26.16 11.98 15.42
CA ALA A 198 -26.48 11.97 16.85
C ALA A 198 -27.02 10.59 17.31
N GLU A 199 -27.71 9.89 16.42
CA GLU A 199 -28.19 8.52 16.61
C GLU A 199 -27.04 7.56 16.88
N ALA A 200 -25.99 7.58 16.05
CA ALA A 200 -24.83 6.70 16.21
C ALA A 200 -24.07 6.97 17.51
N LEU A 201 -23.96 8.23 17.92
CA LEU A 201 -23.36 8.60 19.20
C LEU A 201 -24.19 8.09 20.39
N ARG A 202 -25.53 8.18 20.32
CA ARG A 202 -26.43 7.64 21.35
C ARG A 202 -26.39 6.12 21.43
N ASP A 203 -26.28 5.46 20.28
CA ASP A 203 -26.19 4.00 20.16
C ASP A 203 -24.81 3.45 20.58
N GLY A 204 -23.87 4.32 20.96
CA GLY A 204 -22.59 3.94 21.54
C GLY A 204 -21.47 3.69 20.53
N CYS A 205 -21.68 3.99 19.24
CA CYS A 205 -20.58 3.97 18.27
C CYS A 205 -19.54 5.04 18.63
N LYS A 206 -18.29 4.72 18.34
CA LYS A 206 -17.14 5.57 18.60
C LYS A 206 -16.55 6.05 17.28
N ASP A 207 -16.13 7.30 17.24
CA ASP A 207 -15.39 7.84 16.11
C ASP A 207 -14.02 7.16 15.95
N ILE A 208 -13.50 7.16 14.72
CA ILE A 208 -12.25 6.48 14.36
C ILE A 208 -11.06 7.06 15.16
N ALA A 209 -11.00 8.38 15.38
CA ALA A 209 -9.94 9.01 16.19
C ALA A 209 -9.91 8.52 17.63
N ARG A 210 -11.07 8.36 18.25
CA ARG A 210 -11.19 7.75 19.58
C ARG A 210 -10.74 6.29 19.56
N GLN A 211 -11.16 5.51 18.56
CA GLN A 211 -10.82 4.09 18.45
C GLN A 211 -9.31 3.83 18.31
N LEU A 212 -8.56 4.74 17.68
CA LEU A 212 -7.09 4.66 17.55
C LEU A 212 -6.38 4.45 18.89
N PHE A 213 -6.86 5.09 19.96
CA PHE A 213 -6.24 5.03 21.29
C PHE A 213 -6.96 4.10 22.27
N GLU A 214 -8.15 3.63 21.94
CA GLU A 214 -8.96 2.78 22.83
C GLU A 214 -8.92 1.30 22.44
N ASN A 215 -8.98 0.98 21.14
CA ASN A 215 -9.05 -0.41 20.69
C ASN A 215 -7.68 -1.10 20.79
N ILE A 216 -6.60 -0.37 20.48
CA ILE A 216 -5.22 -0.85 20.59
C ILE A 216 -4.40 0.22 21.33
N PRO A 217 -4.48 0.29 22.66
CA PRO A 217 -4.00 1.44 23.42
C PRO A 217 -2.48 1.65 23.39
N ASN A 218 -1.71 0.67 22.90
CA ASN A 218 -0.26 0.67 22.90
C ASN A 218 0.33 0.45 21.49
N ILE A 219 -0.25 1.03 20.43
CA ILE A 219 0.43 1.09 19.12
C ILE A 219 1.75 1.86 19.30
N ASP A 220 2.88 1.24 18.92
CA ASP A 220 4.22 1.74 19.21
C ASP A 220 4.56 2.96 18.33
N VAL A 221 4.15 2.97 17.06
CA VAL A 221 4.41 4.09 16.14
C VAL A 221 3.15 4.42 15.33
N ILE A 222 2.71 5.68 15.38
CA ILE A 222 1.64 6.21 14.54
C ILE A 222 2.17 7.48 13.87
N MET A 223 2.23 7.49 12.54
CA MET A 223 2.69 8.65 11.78
C MET A 223 1.82 8.92 10.55
N GLY A 224 1.46 10.18 10.37
CA GLY A 224 0.68 10.67 9.23
C GLY A 224 0.09 12.03 9.52
N GLY A 225 -1.06 12.36 8.94
CA GLY A 225 -1.78 13.58 9.23
C GLY A 225 -2.97 13.36 10.18
N GLY A 226 -3.88 14.31 10.24
CA GLY A 226 -5.17 14.17 10.92
C GLY A 226 -5.26 14.87 12.26
N ARG A 227 -4.40 15.86 12.55
CA ARG A 227 -4.42 16.59 13.84
C ARG A 227 -5.82 17.11 14.19
N LYS A 228 -6.57 17.63 13.22
CA LYS A 228 -7.85 18.30 13.47
C LYS A 228 -8.90 17.38 14.12
N TYR A 229 -8.80 16.06 13.93
CA TYR A 229 -9.74 15.07 14.50
C TYR A 229 -9.42 14.71 15.95
N MET A 230 -8.25 15.10 16.44
CA MET A 230 -7.75 14.79 17.79
C MET A 230 -8.01 15.90 18.81
N PHE A 231 -8.32 17.12 18.35
CA PHE A 231 -8.45 18.31 19.19
C PHE A 231 -9.88 18.86 19.23
N PRO A 232 -10.29 19.51 20.34
CA PRO A 232 -11.59 20.19 20.45
C PRO A 232 -11.75 21.34 19.45
N LYS A 233 -12.99 21.67 19.10
CA LYS A 233 -13.32 22.73 18.13
C LYS A 233 -12.72 24.11 18.43
N ASN A 234 -12.47 24.42 19.70
CA ASN A 234 -11.90 25.70 20.13
C ASN A 234 -10.36 25.75 20.08
N LYS A 235 -9.69 24.65 19.71
CA LYS A 235 -8.23 24.57 19.63
C LYS A 235 -7.76 24.88 18.22
N SER A 236 -7.03 25.98 18.04
CA SER A 236 -6.34 26.28 16.78
C SER A 236 -5.22 25.26 16.51
N ASP A 237 -4.97 24.98 15.22
CA ASP A 237 -3.86 24.14 14.80
C ASP A 237 -2.50 24.79 15.11
N VAL A 238 -1.51 23.97 15.42
CA VAL A 238 -0.16 24.44 15.82
C VAL A 238 0.62 25.07 14.67
N GLU A 239 0.39 24.63 13.44
CA GLU A 239 1.08 25.10 12.24
C GLU A 239 0.28 26.19 11.52
N TYR A 240 -1.05 26.09 11.57
CA TYR A 240 -1.96 27.04 10.92
C TYR A 240 -2.86 27.76 11.95
N PRO A 241 -2.31 28.51 12.93
CA PRO A 241 -3.06 29.03 14.07
C PRO A 241 -4.16 30.05 13.69
N ASN A 242 -3.99 30.71 12.56
CA ASN A 242 -4.89 31.77 12.08
C ASN A 242 -5.89 31.28 11.03
N VAL A 243 -5.96 29.97 10.77
CA VAL A 243 -6.80 29.40 9.70
C VAL A 243 -7.86 28.47 10.31
N LEU A 244 -9.07 28.99 10.51
CA LEU A 244 -10.16 28.31 11.23
C LEU A 244 -10.52 26.91 10.70
N LYS A 245 -10.37 26.67 9.38
CA LYS A 245 -10.68 25.35 8.79
C LYS A 245 -9.71 24.24 9.24
N HIS A 246 -8.56 24.61 9.80
CA HIS A 246 -7.53 23.68 10.28
C HIS A 246 -7.62 23.44 11.79
N SER A 247 -8.40 24.24 12.52
CA SER A 247 -8.66 24.03 13.95
C SER A 247 -9.25 22.64 14.23
N GLY A 248 -9.18 22.23 15.49
CA GLY A 248 -9.82 21.01 15.98
C GLY A 248 -11.29 20.92 15.55
N THR A 249 -11.80 19.70 15.47
CA THR A 249 -13.16 19.42 14.99
C THR A 249 -14.04 18.82 16.07
N ARG A 250 -13.46 18.23 17.12
CA ARG A 250 -14.22 17.47 18.12
C ARG A 250 -15.23 18.34 18.86
N LYS A 251 -16.46 17.83 18.98
CA LYS A 251 -17.59 18.47 19.69
C LYS A 251 -17.70 18.03 21.15
N ASP A 252 -17.11 16.88 21.48
CA ASP A 252 -17.09 16.31 22.84
C ASP A 252 -16.11 16.99 23.82
N GLY A 253 -15.34 17.99 23.35
CA GLY A 253 -14.40 18.74 24.17
C GLY A 253 -13.11 17.99 24.52
N ARG A 254 -12.88 16.78 23.98
CA ARG A 254 -11.72 15.96 24.30
C ARG A 254 -10.48 16.37 23.52
N ASN A 255 -9.32 16.25 24.18
CA ASN A 255 -8.01 16.39 23.56
C ASN A 255 -7.32 15.02 23.56
N LEU A 256 -7.50 14.27 22.47
CA LEU A 256 -7.02 12.89 22.39
C LEU A 256 -5.48 12.80 22.35
N VAL A 257 -4.80 13.83 21.82
CA VAL A 257 -3.33 13.88 21.86
C VAL A 257 -2.85 14.02 23.30
N GLU A 258 -3.47 14.91 24.08
CA GLU A 258 -3.13 15.10 25.50
C GLU A 258 -3.41 13.85 26.33
N GLU A 259 -4.58 13.22 26.14
CA GLU A 259 -4.91 11.93 26.76
C GLU A 259 -3.89 10.83 26.42
N TRP A 260 -3.37 10.82 25.19
CA TRP A 260 -2.32 9.88 24.78
C TRP A 260 -0.96 10.23 25.39
N THR A 261 -0.56 11.51 25.37
CA THR A 261 0.73 11.94 25.94
C THR A 261 0.80 11.69 27.44
N ASP A 262 -0.28 11.95 28.17
CA ASP A 262 -0.36 11.72 29.61
C ASP A 262 -0.22 10.23 29.96
N ARG A 263 -0.81 9.37 29.12
CA ARG A 263 -0.71 7.91 29.26
C ARG A 263 0.68 7.36 28.94
N MET A 264 1.41 8.04 28.05
CA MET A 264 2.70 7.58 27.54
C MET A 264 3.91 8.28 28.17
N LYS A 265 3.70 9.27 29.05
CA LYS A 265 4.76 10.09 29.68
C LYS A 265 5.86 9.25 30.34
N ASP A 266 5.49 8.22 31.10
CA ASP A 266 6.43 7.37 31.84
C ASP A 266 6.95 6.19 30.99
N LYS A 267 6.50 6.08 29.74
CA LYS A 267 6.82 4.98 28.82
C LYS A 267 7.77 5.39 27.72
N LYS A 268 8.40 6.56 27.80
CA LYS A 268 9.20 7.15 26.72
C LYS A 268 8.38 7.38 25.45
N GLY A 269 7.17 7.94 25.64
CA GLY A 269 6.28 8.37 24.57
C GLY A 269 6.55 9.79 24.13
N TYR A 270 6.52 10.04 22.81
CA TYR A 270 6.76 11.34 22.23
C TYR A 270 5.67 11.70 21.22
N TYR A 271 5.13 12.92 21.35
CA TYR A 271 4.29 13.52 20.33
C TYR A 271 5.13 14.51 19.51
N VAL A 272 5.05 14.43 18.18
CA VAL A 272 5.71 15.35 17.25
C VAL A 272 4.73 15.78 16.18
N TRP A 273 4.90 17.00 15.65
CA TRP A 273 4.04 17.53 14.59
C TRP A 273 4.82 18.07 13.39
N ASN A 274 6.15 18.10 13.44
CA ASN A 274 6.97 18.49 12.29
C ASN A 274 8.22 17.62 12.14
N LYS A 275 8.83 17.72 10.97
CA LYS A 275 10.04 17.03 10.55
C LYS A 275 11.21 17.27 11.50
N LYS A 276 11.45 18.52 11.90
CA LYS A 276 12.58 18.85 12.79
C LYS A 276 12.47 18.09 14.12
N GLN A 277 11.28 18.06 14.72
CA GLN A 277 11.02 17.28 15.93
C GLN A 277 11.22 15.79 15.67
N LEU A 278 10.62 15.24 14.61
CA LEU A 278 10.76 13.83 14.24
C LEU A 278 12.23 13.40 14.10
N LEU A 279 13.02 14.15 13.34
CA LEU A 279 14.42 13.82 13.06
C LEU A 279 15.36 14.13 14.22
N SER A 280 14.94 14.95 15.19
CA SER A 280 15.71 15.20 16.42
C SER A 280 15.60 14.07 17.45
N LEU A 281 14.62 13.17 17.29
CA LEU A 281 14.47 12.04 18.19
C LEU A 281 15.65 11.07 18.07
N ASN A 282 16.08 10.51 19.19
CA ASN A 282 16.94 9.33 19.20
C ASN A 282 16.06 8.07 19.23
N PRO A 283 15.91 7.31 18.13
CA PRO A 283 15.00 6.18 18.06
C PRO A 283 15.27 5.09 19.12
N ASN A 284 16.51 4.97 19.59
CA ASN A 284 16.88 4.02 20.65
C ASN A 284 16.17 4.33 21.98
N ASN A 285 15.84 5.61 22.22
CA ASN A 285 15.20 6.08 23.45
C ASN A 285 13.69 6.33 23.33
N VAL A 286 13.09 6.10 22.16
CA VAL A 286 11.65 6.29 21.92
C VAL A 286 10.94 4.95 21.91
N ASN A 287 9.98 4.70 22.80
CA ASN A 287 9.19 3.45 22.75
C ASN A 287 7.84 3.65 22.07
N TYR A 288 7.26 4.84 22.24
CA TYR A 288 5.98 5.22 21.64
C TYR A 288 6.13 6.53 20.89
N LEU A 289 5.63 6.61 19.67
CA LEU A 289 5.68 7.81 18.83
C LEU A 289 4.32 8.08 18.20
N LEU A 290 3.81 9.30 18.42
CA LEU A 290 2.67 9.85 17.69
C LEU A 290 3.15 11.06 16.89
N GLY A 291 3.29 10.90 15.58
CA GLY A 291 3.65 11.96 14.64
C GLY A 291 2.46 12.40 13.80
N LEU A 292 1.91 13.58 14.06
CA LEU A 292 0.78 14.12 13.29
C LEU A 292 1.20 15.41 12.59
N PHE A 293 1.53 15.30 11.30
CA PHE A 293 2.25 16.34 10.55
C PHE A 293 1.35 17.38 9.90
N GLU A 294 0.06 17.10 9.74
CA GLU A 294 -0.90 18.02 9.13
C GLU A 294 -2.30 17.95 9.77
N PRO A 295 -3.15 18.98 9.63
CA PRO A 295 -4.53 18.96 10.14
C PRO A 295 -5.36 17.84 9.53
N ALA A 296 -5.17 17.54 8.23
CA ALA A 296 -5.88 16.50 7.50
C ALA A 296 -4.87 15.54 6.83
N ASP A 297 -4.85 15.41 5.52
CA ASP A 297 -3.86 14.61 4.80
C ASP A 297 -2.56 15.42 4.61
N LEU A 298 -1.41 14.76 4.44
CA LEU A 298 -0.16 15.48 4.14
C LEU A 298 -0.26 16.17 2.76
N PRO A 299 0.52 17.24 2.49
CA PRO A 299 0.77 17.70 1.14
C PRO A 299 1.26 16.58 0.23
N TYR A 300 1.00 16.70 -1.07
CA TYR A 300 1.67 15.86 -2.06
C TYR A 300 3.19 16.10 -1.99
N ASP A 301 4.02 15.07 -2.23
CA ASP A 301 5.48 15.14 -2.09
C ASP A 301 6.11 16.24 -2.97
N LEU A 302 5.53 16.51 -4.14
CA LEU A 302 5.95 17.63 -5.00
C LEU A 302 5.70 19.02 -4.41
N GLU A 303 4.68 19.15 -3.56
CA GLU A 303 4.22 20.40 -2.96
C GLU A 303 4.64 20.50 -1.48
N ARG A 304 5.28 19.45 -0.96
CA ARG A 304 5.66 19.29 0.44
C ARG A 304 6.66 20.36 0.86
N ASN A 305 6.45 20.95 2.03
CA ASN A 305 7.47 21.80 2.64
C ASN A 305 8.56 20.92 3.24
N SER A 306 9.73 20.88 2.60
CA SER A 306 10.82 19.98 3.00
C SER A 306 11.45 20.31 4.36
N GLU A 307 11.12 21.47 4.96
CA GLU A 307 11.56 21.89 6.30
C GLU A 307 10.60 21.42 7.40
N THR A 308 9.28 21.50 7.18
CA THR A 308 8.25 21.20 8.18
C THR A 308 7.70 19.78 8.05
N ASP A 309 7.61 19.24 6.83
CA ASP A 309 6.95 17.97 6.56
C ASP A 309 7.95 16.86 6.25
N PRO A 310 7.94 15.75 7.01
CA PRO A 310 8.78 14.60 6.68
C PRO A 310 8.25 13.90 5.42
N SER A 311 9.16 13.39 4.60
CA SER A 311 8.76 12.51 3.49
C SER A 311 8.30 11.14 4.01
N LEU A 312 7.60 10.36 3.18
CA LEU A 312 7.21 8.98 3.53
C LEU A 312 8.45 8.14 3.86
N THR A 313 9.52 8.29 3.08
CA THR A 313 10.82 7.66 3.32
C THR A 313 11.39 7.99 4.71
N GLU A 314 11.35 9.26 5.11
CA GLU A 314 11.83 9.71 6.43
C GLU A 314 10.99 9.12 7.57
N MET A 315 9.65 9.09 7.42
CA MET A 315 8.75 8.47 8.38
C MET A 315 9.02 6.96 8.52
N VAL A 316 9.15 6.23 7.40
CA VAL A 316 9.42 4.78 7.41
C VAL A 316 10.75 4.46 8.10
N GLU A 317 11.79 5.25 7.84
CA GLU A 317 13.09 5.07 8.49
C GLU A 317 13.00 5.18 10.01
N VAL A 318 12.33 6.22 10.52
CA VAL A 318 12.18 6.41 11.98
C VAL A 318 11.31 5.31 12.57
N ALA A 319 10.22 4.91 11.90
CA ALA A 319 9.35 3.83 12.35
C ALA A 319 10.12 2.52 12.51
N ILE A 320 10.85 2.09 11.49
CA ILE A 320 11.63 0.83 11.55
C ILE A 320 12.70 0.90 12.65
N LYS A 321 13.39 2.04 12.79
CA LYS A 321 14.41 2.22 13.84
C LYS A 321 13.83 2.10 15.27
N ILE A 322 12.59 2.54 15.49
CA ILE A 322 11.90 2.38 16.77
C ILE A 322 11.41 0.93 16.95
N LEU A 323 10.73 0.38 15.95
CA LEU A 323 10.06 -0.93 16.03
C LEU A 323 11.04 -2.10 16.13
N ARG A 324 12.18 -2.03 15.42
CA ARG A 324 13.19 -3.11 15.39
C ARG A 324 13.84 -3.40 16.74
N LYS A 325 13.66 -2.53 17.73
CA LYS A 325 14.18 -2.72 19.09
C LYS A 325 13.50 -3.88 19.81
N ASN A 326 12.30 -4.27 19.40
CA ASN A 326 11.60 -5.40 19.98
C ASN A 326 12.20 -6.71 19.43
N PRO A 327 12.82 -7.56 20.27
CA PRO A 327 13.42 -8.82 19.80
C PRO A 327 12.39 -9.84 19.33
N ARG A 328 11.10 -9.64 19.65
CA ARG A 328 10.00 -10.43 19.07
C ARG A 328 9.62 -9.93 17.67
N GLY A 329 10.30 -8.93 17.12
CA GLY A 329 10.02 -8.34 15.82
C GLY A 329 8.79 -7.43 15.81
N PHE A 330 8.36 -7.04 14.61
CA PHE A 330 7.31 -6.03 14.44
C PHE A 330 6.39 -6.25 13.24
N TYR A 331 5.24 -5.59 13.26
CA TYR A 331 4.38 -5.35 12.09
C TYR A 331 4.34 -3.86 11.78
N LEU A 332 4.52 -3.49 10.51
CA LEU A 332 4.46 -2.10 10.04
C LEU A 332 3.56 -2.00 8.81
N LEU A 333 2.50 -1.21 8.90
CA LEU A 333 1.74 -0.74 7.75
C LEU A 333 2.35 0.58 7.25
N VAL A 334 2.66 0.65 5.96
CA VAL A 334 3.10 1.87 5.26
C VAL A 334 2.16 2.13 4.11
N GLU A 335 1.60 3.33 4.03
CA GLU A 335 0.64 3.70 2.98
C GLU A 335 1.12 4.93 2.19
N GLY A 336 1.27 4.78 0.87
CA GLY A 336 1.33 5.88 -0.08
C GLY A 336 -0.09 6.31 -0.47
N GLY A 337 -0.83 6.88 0.47
CA GLY A 337 -2.29 7.04 0.32
C GLY A 337 -2.71 8.20 -0.57
N ARG A 338 -1.83 9.18 -0.80
CA ARG A 338 -2.14 10.31 -1.70
C ARG A 338 -2.01 9.98 -3.18
N ILE A 339 -1.51 8.79 -3.54
CA ILE A 339 -1.54 8.31 -4.94
C ILE A 339 -3.00 8.32 -5.45
N ASP A 340 -3.92 7.77 -4.66
CA ASP A 340 -5.35 7.73 -4.95
C ASP A 340 -5.96 9.13 -5.10
N HIS A 341 -5.66 10.04 -4.16
CA HIS A 341 -6.16 11.42 -4.23
C HIS A 341 -5.69 12.11 -5.52
N GLY A 342 -4.43 11.89 -5.93
CA GLY A 342 -3.91 12.43 -7.18
C GLY A 342 -4.67 11.91 -8.40
N HIS A 343 -5.06 10.63 -8.39
CA HIS A 343 -5.90 10.04 -9.44
C HIS A 343 -7.33 10.60 -9.43
N HIS A 344 -7.98 10.68 -8.26
CA HIS A 344 -9.32 11.24 -8.13
C HIS A 344 -9.41 12.71 -8.56
N GLU A 345 -8.35 13.49 -8.32
CA GLU A 345 -8.26 14.89 -8.73
C GLU A 345 -7.87 15.07 -10.22
N GLY A 346 -7.62 13.98 -10.97
CA GLY A 346 -7.12 14.04 -12.34
C GLY A 346 -5.68 14.57 -12.46
N LYS A 347 -4.93 14.60 -11.35
CA LYS A 347 -3.56 15.12 -11.24
C LYS A 347 -2.55 13.99 -11.36
N ALA A 348 -2.42 13.43 -12.55
CA ALA A 348 -1.49 12.31 -12.81
C ALA A 348 -0.06 12.61 -12.34
N LYS A 349 0.45 13.83 -12.55
CA LYS A 349 1.78 14.24 -12.07
C LYS A 349 1.92 14.04 -10.55
N GLN A 350 0.90 14.42 -9.77
CA GLN A 350 0.93 14.23 -8.31
C GLN A 350 0.90 12.74 -7.95
N ALA A 351 -0.02 11.97 -8.54
CA ALA A 351 -0.14 10.53 -8.27
C ALA A 351 1.16 9.75 -8.57
N LEU A 352 1.84 10.09 -9.68
CA LEU A 352 3.09 9.42 -10.07
C LEU A 352 4.26 9.83 -9.17
N HIS A 353 4.35 11.08 -8.74
CA HIS A 353 5.38 11.50 -7.79
C HIS A 353 5.17 10.89 -6.39
N GLU A 354 3.93 10.76 -5.92
CA GLU A 354 3.61 9.99 -4.71
C GLU A 354 4.05 8.53 -4.84
N THR A 355 3.83 7.92 -6.00
CA THR A 355 4.26 6.54 -6.27
C THR A 355 5.77 6.41 -6.23
N VAL A 356 6.51 7.36 -6.81
CA VAL A 356 7.97 7.40 -6.75
C VAL A 356 8.47 7.58 -5.31
N GLU A 357 7.82 8.40 -4.49
CA GLU A 357 8.17 8.56 -3.08
C GLU A 357 7.91 7.28 -2.26
N MET A 358 6.80 6.58 -2.51
CA MET A 358 6.57 5.27 -1.89
C MET A 358 7.61 4.24 -2.31
N ASP A 359 8.03 4.24 -3.59
CA ASP A 359 9.09 3.37 -4.07
C ASP A 359 10.44 3.64 -3.39
N ARG A 360 10.77 4.92 -3.13
CA ARG A 360 11.94 5.30 -2.31
C ARG A 360 11.82 4.76 -0.87
N ALA A 361 10.63 4.82 -0.28
CA ALA A 361 10.38 4.30 1.06
C ALA A 361 10.52 2.76 1.12
N ILE A 362 10.12 2.04 0.06
CA ILE A 362 10.35 0.58 -0.08
C ILE A 362 11.85 0.28 -0.08
N GLY A 363 12.63 0.95 -0.93
CA GLY A 363 14.09 0.80 -0.96
C GLY A 363 14.73 1.14 0.39
N ARG A 364 14.21 2.15 1.10
CA ARG A 364 14.72 2.50 2.42
C ARG A 364 14.46 1.42 3.47
N ALA A 365 13.28 0.79 3.44
CA ALA A 365 12.97 -0.32 4.34
C ALA A 365 13.83 -1.56 4.06
N ASP A 366 14.10 -1.86 2.78
CA ASP A 366 14.98 -2.95 2.37
C ASP A 366 16.41 -2.76 2.94
N LEU A 367 16.94 -1.53 2.90
CA LEU A 367 18.24 -1.20 3.51
C LEU A 367 18.28 -1.30 5.04
N LEU A 368 17.13 -1.33 5.72
CA LEU A 368 17.01 -1.33 7.18
C LEU A 368 16.59 -2.68 7.76
N THR A 369 16.28 -3.66 6.91
CA THR A 369 15.77 -4.98 7.30
C THR A 369 16.50 -6.10 6.57
N SER A 370 16.28 -7.35 6.98
CA SER A 370 16.93 -8.51 6.37
C SER A 370 15.88 -9.41 5.72
N VAL A 371 16.09 -9.76 4.45
CA VAL A 371 15.23 -10.71 3.71
C VAL A 371 15.16 -12.11 4.37
N HIS A 372 16.08 -12.41 5.30
CA HIS A 372 16.08 -13.68 6.02
C HIS A 372 15.01 -13.76 7.11
N ASP A 373 14.69 -12.64 7.76
CA ASP A 373 13.77 -12.57 8.90
C ASP A 373 12.60 -11.60 8.69
N THR A 374 12.60 -10.84 7.60
CA THR A 374 11.59 -9.82 7.30
C THR A 374 10.85 -10.19 6.03
N MET A 375 9.52 -10.30 6.14
CA MET A 375 8.64 -10.44 4.99
C MET A 375 8.05 -9.06 4.67
N THR A 376 8.42 -8.54 3.51
CA THR A 376 7.87 -7.30 2.96
C THR A 376 6.87 -7.65 1.86
N VAL A 377 5.70 -7.04 1.88
CA VAL A 377 4.68 -7.17 0.83
C VAL A 377 4.37 -5.77 0.31
N VAL A 378 4.42 -5.60 -0.99
CA VAL A 378 3.93 -4.40 -1.68
C VAL A 378 2.64 -4.78 -2.38
N THR A 379 1.56 -4.06 -2.10
CA THR A 379 0.27 -4.30 -2.74
C THR A 379 -0.45 -2.99 -3.07
N LEU A 380 -1.52 -3.14 -3.83
CA LEU A 380 -2.17 -2.08 -4.60
C LEU A 380 -3.67 -2.17 -4.34
N ILE A 381 -4.33 -1.03 -4.17
CA ILE A 381 -5.79 -0.95 -4.30
C ILE A 381 -6.13 -0.36 -5.66
N ILE A 382 -7.05 -1.00 -6.38
CA ILE A 382 -7.60 -0.46 -7.62
C ILE A 382 -8.98 0.11 -7.28
N LEU A 383 -9.05 1.42 -7.11
CA LEU A 383 -10.30 2.15 -6.81
C LEU A 383 -11.02 2.65 -8.07
N MET A 384 -10.37 2.53 -9.24
CA MET A 384 -10.94 2.89 -10.52
C MET A 384 -10.81 1.72 -11.49
N CYS A 385 -11.90 1.37 -12.17
CA CYS A 385 -11.80 0.60 -13.40
C CYS A 385 -10.79 1.33 -14.31
N SER A 386 -9.88 0.60 -14.95
CA SER A 386 -8.96 1.18 -15.93
C SER A 386 -9.76 1.71 -17.13
N THR A 387 -10.32 2.90 -17.00
CA THR A 387 -11.03 3.67 -18.01
C THR A 387 -10.69 5.13 -17.71
N SER A 388 -9.96 5.85 -18.55
CA SER A 388 -10.19 6.02 -19.99
C SER A 388 -8.88 6.25 -20.74
N GLY A 389 -8.67 5.49 -21.82
CA GLY A 389 -7.71 5.86 -22.85
C GLY A 389 -8.12 7.18 -23.50
N VAL A 390 -7.19 8.12 -23.56
CA VAL A 390 -7.31 9.27 -24.45
C VAL A 390 -6.83 8.82 -25.81
N THR A 391 -7.76 8.59 -26.74
CA THR A 391 -7.44 8.36 -28.15
C THR A 391 -7.33 9.69 -28.88
N GLN A 392 -6.18 9.86 -29.50
CA GLN A 392 -5.79 10.73 -30.62
C GLN A 392 -6.90 11.61 -31.24
N GLY A 393 -6.74 12.92 -31.06
CA GLY A 393 -7.38 13.98 -31.83
C GLY A 393 -6.53 15.24 -31.72
N GLU A 394 -5.80 15.54 -32.80
CA GLU A 394 -5.07 16.75 -33.20
C GLU A 394 -4.43 17.71 -32.17
N GLU A 395 -3.11 17.90 -32.35
CA GLU A 395 -2.28 19.05 -31.97
C GLU A 395 -2.33 19.56 -30.51
N THR A 396 -1.84 18.76 -29.57
CA THR A 396 -1.23 19.24 -28.30
C THR A 396 -0.33 18.12 -27.73
N PRO A 397 0.78 18.44 -27.02
CA PRO A 397 1.72 17.42 -26.56
C PRO A 397 1.16 16.67 -25.36
N TYR A 398 0.39 15.62 -25.60
CA TYR A 398 -0.02 14.65 -24.59
C TYR A 398 0.87 13.42 -24.61
N LEU A 399 1.22 12.91 -23.42
CA LEU A 399 1.94 11.66 -23.22
C LEU A 399 1.18 10.50 -23.92
N VAL A 400 1.83 9.88 -24.90
CA VAL A 400 1.30 8.71 -25.61
C VAL A 400 1.71 7.45 -24.84
N TRP A 401 0.72 6.61 -24.49
CA TRP A 401 0.92 5.33 -23.81
C TRP A 401 1.19 4.20 -24.81
N PRO A 402 2.21 3.34 -24.59
CA PRO A 402 2.36 2.13 -25.40
C PRO A 402 1.32 1.08 -25.01
N ARG A 403 0.74 0.42 -26.02
CA ARG A 403 -0.14 -0.74 -25.87
C ARG A 403 0.65 -1.91 -25.26
N CYS A 404 0.40 -2.26 -24.00
CA CYS A 404 0.91 -3.51 -23.45
C CYS A 404 0.09 -4.68 -24.03
N SER A 405 0.73 -5.51 -24.85
CA SER A 405 0.18 -6.79 -25.29
C SER A 405 0.42 -7.81 -24.17
N VAL A 406 -0.64 -8.32 -23.55
CA VAL A 406 -0.53 -9.47 -22.63
C VAL A 406 -0.51 -10.73 -23.49
N ILE A 407 0.66 -11.36 -23.62
CA ILE A 407 0.78 -12.68 -24.22
C ILE A 407 0.42 -13.70 -23.12
N LEU A 408 -0.76 -14.33 -23.23
CA LEU A 408 -1.11 -15.49 -22.42
C LEU A 408 -0.48 -16.73 -23.07
N THR A 409 0.60 -17.25 -22.51
CA THR A 409 1.15 -18.55 -22.92
C THR A 409 0.48 -19.67 -22.12
N ARG A 410 -0.09 -20.65 -22.82
CA ARG A 410 -0.52 -21.93 -22.24
C ARG A 410 0.66 -22.89 -22.34
N SER A 411 1.23 -23.30 -21.22
CA SER A 411 2.27 -24.34 -21.23
C SER A 411 1.67 -25.66 -21.73
N PRO A 412 2.28 -26.34 -22.72
CA PRO A 412 1.82 -27.65 -23.17
C PRO A 412 2.04 -28.68 -22.06
N SER A 413 0.97 -29.37 -21.68
CA SER A 413 1.06 -30.57 -20.84
C SER A 413 1.89 -31.63 -21.57
N PRO A 414 2.69 -32.46 -20.88
CA PRO A 414 3.35 -33.59 -21.53
C PRO A 414 2.28 -34.52 -22.12
N PRO A 415 2.52 -35.13 -23.30
CA PRO A 415 1.53 -35.93 -23.98
C PRO A 415 1.19 -37.16 -23.12
N SER A 416 -0.04 -37.22 -22.61
CA SER A 416 -0.64 -38.49 -22.20
C SER A 416 -0.83 -39.33 -23.47
N TYR A 417 -0.14 -40.46 -23.54
CA TYR A 417 -0.39 -41.52 -24.52
C TYR A 417 -1.90 -41.79 -24.61
N MET A 418 -2.53 -41.38 -25.71
CA MET A 418 -3.86 -41.87 -26.07
C MET A 418 -3.66 -43.13 -26.91
N GLY A 419 -4.20 -44.23 -26.40
CA GLY A 419 -4.48 -45.41 -27.21
C GLY A 419 -5.42 -45.03 -28.35
N THR A 420 -5.13 -45.58 -29.51
CA THR A 420 -5.96 -45.53 -30.71
C THR A 420 -7.32 -46.14 -30.43
N ASP A 421 -8.40 -45.37 -30.57
CA ASP A 421 -9.71 -45.95 -30.86
C ASP A 421 -10.47 -45.08 -31.87
N GLN A 422 -11.12 -45.79 -32.77
CA GLN A 422 -11.64 -45.33 -34.04
C GLN A 422 -12.80 -44.34 -33.92
N VAL A 423 -12.79 -43.34 -34.79
CA VAL A 423 -13.94 -42.45 -35.04
C VAL A 423 -14.90 -43.15 -36.00
N THR A 424 -16.02 -43.66 -35.48
CA THR A 424 -17.21 -43.94 -36.28
C THR A 424 -18.26 -42.86 -36.03
N ASN A 425 -18.63 -42.18 -37.12
CA ASN A 425 -19.81 -41.31 -37.22
C ASN A 425 -21.07 -42.04 -36.74
N LEU A 426 -21.95 -41.36 -36.00
CA LEU A 426 -23.40 -41.59 -36.06
C LEU A 426 -24.19 -40.39 -35.52
N SER A 427 -25.36 -40.24 -36.12
CA SER A 427 -26.30 -39.14 -36.15
C SER A 427 -27.15 -38.94 -34.90
N THR A 428 -27.74 -37.74 -34.83
CA THR A 428 -28.89 -37.27 -34.03
C THR A 428 -29.90 -38.32 -33.54
N GLU A 429 -30.26 -38.26 -32.25
CA GLU A 429 -31.66 -38.36 -31.77
C GLU A 429 -31.86 -37.88 -30.31
N ARG A 430 -33.08 -37.41 -30.00
CA ARG A 430 -33.52 -36.86 -28.70
C ARG A 430 -34.02 -37.98 -27.78
N GLY A 431 -33.78 -37.87 -26.46
CA GLY A 431 -34.41 -38.76 -25.47
C GLY A 431 -34.17 -38.35 -24.00
N LYS A 432 -35.20 -38.51 -23.16
CA LYS A 432 -35.36 -37.99 -21.78
C LYS A 432 -34.67 -38.83 -20.68
N MET A 433 -34.24 -38.12 -19.62
CA MET A 433 -34.19 -38.42 -18.16
C MET A 433 -33.81 -39.82 -17.61
N SER A 434 -32.77 -39.86 -16.75
CA SER A 434 -32.77 -40.21 -15.29
C SER A 434 -31.40 -40.78 -14.82
N PRO A 435 -31.06 -40.75 -13.50
CA PRO A 435 -29.71 -40.45 -13.01
C PRO A 435 -28.85 -41.69 -12.73
N LEU A 436 -27.54 -41.61 -12.98
CA LEU A 436 -26.60 -42.67 -12.61
C LEU A 436 -25.39 -42.13 -11.84
N SER A 437 -25.36 -42.56 -10.57
CA SER A 437 -24.23 -43.20 -9.89
C SER A 437 -22.92 -42.42 -9.71
N ILE A 438 -22.81 -41.87 -8.50
CA ILE A 438 -21.55 -41.47 -7.85
C ILE A 438 -20.66 -42.71 -7.73
N THR A 439 -19.55 -42.74 -8.48
CA THR A 439 -18.48 -43.71 -8.26
C THR A 439 -17.48 -43.12 -7.27
N ARG A 440 -17.39 -43.77 -6.11
CA ARG A 440 -16.56 -43.42 -4.96
C ARG A 440 -15.11 -43.80 -5.27
N ILE A 441 -14.24 -42.82 -5.51
CA ILE A 441 -12.78 -43.06 -5.50
C ILE A 441 -12.32 -43.01 -4.04
N THR A 442 -12.01 -44.19 -3.48
CA THR A 442 -11.36 -44.34 -2.18
C THR A 442 -9.90 -43.92 -2.29
N THR A 443 -9.56 -42.77 -1.73
CA THR A 443 -8.17 -42.45 -1.36
C THR A 443 -7.96 -42.75 0.12
N THR A 444 -6.90 -43.51 0.39
CA THR A 444 -6.41 -43.90 1.70
C THR A 444 -6.09 -42.67 2.57
N ARG A 445 -6.65 -42.63 3.78
CA ARG A 445 -6.35 -41.64 4.82
C ARG A 445 -4.91 -41.79 5.33
N PRO A 446 -4.18 -40.70 5.59
CA PRO A 446 -3.27 -40.61 6.73
C PRO A 446 -4.00 -40.06 7.96
N ARG A 447 -3.57 -40.53 9.15
CA ARG A 447 -4.09 -40.19 10.48
C ARG A 447 -4.07 -38.68 10.78
N PRO A 448 -4.94 -38.21 11.71
CA PRO A 448 -5.00 -36.80 12.07
C PRO A 448 -3.86 -36.43 13.04
N LEU A 449 -3.10 -35.38 12.71
CA LEU A 449 -2.35 -34.61 13.70
C LEU A 449 -3.26 -33.51 14.24
N ARG A 450 -3.44 -33.46 15.57
CA ARG A 450 -4.13 -32.38 16.28
C ARG A 450 -3.14 -31.32 16.76
N ALA A 451 -3.69 -30.10 16.86
CA ALA A 451 -3.18 -28.88 17.53
C ALA A 451 -1.95 -28.25 16.86
N ALA A 452 -1.73 -26.95 16.84
CA ALA A 452 -2.44 -25.70 17.08
C ALA A 452 -1.46 -24.62 16.53
N ASP A 453 -1.88 -23.37 16.37
CA ASP A 453 -1.00 -22.22 16.06
C ASP A 453 -0.36 -22.16 14.67
N LEU A 454 -1.15 -21.84 13.62
CA LEU A 454 -0.60 -21.37 12.33
C LEU A 454 -1.58 -20.58 11.43
N ARG A 455 -2.74 -20.13 11.94
CA ARG A 455 -3.81 -19.52 11.11
C ARG A 455 -3.76 -18.00 10.82
N PRO A 456 -3.14 -17.10 11.59
CA PRO A 456 -3.41 -15.66 11.41
C PRO A 456 -2.82 -15.05 10.12
N VAL A 457 -1.52 -15.26 9.87
CA VAL A 457 -0.78 -14.54 8.80
C VAL A 457 -1.19 -14.98 7.40
N LEU A 458 -1.45 -16.28 7.22
CA LEU A 458 -1.92 -16.80 5.94
C LEU A 458 -3.36 -16.38 5.66
N SER A 459 -4.23 -16.16 6.66
CA SER A 459 -5.63 -15.79 6.42
C SER A 459 -5.80 -14.37 5.86
N SER A 460 -5.04 -13.39 6.38
CA SER A 460 -5.12 -11.98 5.92
C SER A 460 -4.61 -11.81 4.50
N ILE A 461 -3.53 -12.49 4.14
CA ILE A 461 -2.94 -12.44 2.80
C ILE A 461 -3.69 -13.36 1.82
N ALA A 462 -4.17 -14.54 2.24
CA ALA A 462 -4.89 -15.47 1.37
C ALA A 462 -6.27 -14.96 0.92
N ALA A 463 -6.90 -14.04 1.66
CA ALA A 463 -8.17 -13.42 1.25
C ALA A 463 -8.05 -12.62 -0.08
N LEU A 464 -6.84 -12.21 -0.48
CA LEU A 464 -6.56 -11.54 -1.75
C LEU A 464 -6.06 -12.50 -2.84
N LEU A 465 -5.34 -13.55 -2.43
CA LEU A 465 -4.56 -14.38 -3.33
C LEU A 465 -5.34 -15.58 -3.85
N THR A 466 -5.78 -15.50 -5.10
CA THR A 466 -5.88 -16.72 -5.92
C THR A 466 -4.51 -16.94 -6.55
N VAL A 467 -3.68 -17.78 -5.93
CA VAL A 467 -2.35 -18.12 -6.46
C VAL A 467 -2.54 -18.94 -7.74
N THR A 468 -2.43 -18.29 -8.89
CA THR A 468 -2.16 -19.00 -10.14
C THR A 468 -0.64 -19.12 -10.21
N ARG A 469 -0.14 -20.32 -9.92
CA ARG A 469 1.29 -20.64 -10.04
C ARG A 469 1.61 -20.62 -11.53
N ILE A 470 2.14 -19.51 -12.05
CA ILE A 470 2.83 -19.52 -13.34
C ILE A 470 4.20 -20.14 -13.03
N LEU A 471 4.28 -21.46 -13.19
CA LEU A 471 5.56 -22.14 -13.27
C LEU A 471 6.22 -21.66 -14.57
N CYS A 472 7.28 -20.87 -14.46
CA CYS A 472 8.26 -20.75 -15.54
C CYS A 472 9.10 -22.04 -15.59
#